data_AF-A0A820SZD2-F1
#
_entry.id   AF-A0A820SZD2-F1
#
_cell.length_a   1.000
_cell.length_b   1.000
_cell.length_c   1.000
_cell.angle_alpha   90.00
_cell.angle_beta   90.00
_cell.angle_gamma   90.00
#
_symmetry.space_group_name_H-M   'P 1'
#
loop_
_entity.id
_entity.type
_entity.pdbx_description
1 polymer ?
#
loop_
_entity_poly.entity_id
_entity_poly.type
_entity_poly.pdbx_seq_one_letter_code
_entity_poly.pdbx_strand_id
1 'polypeptide(L)'
;MNSLIFLVTIIHFVFAINKNPGHLKPFGSVGSLINIKELDQEYPTVVKLFTYYLPKSEPILSRQILINDDHYSIWETDKKLENDVYGLSNTNIQVESFKSKQRQRIQMTFGEFLDRYEKEPLLFAQNIPTVLQ
;
A
#
# COMPACT_ATOMS: atom_id res chain seq x y z
N MET A 1 -5.21 -3.20 -69.82
CA MET A 1 -6.13 -2.98 -68.68
C MET A 1 -5.29 -3.04 -67.41
N ASN A 2 -4.88 -1.87 -66.91
CA ASN A 2 -3.98 -1.75 -65.78
C ASN A 2 -4.83 -1.60 -64.50
N SER A 3 -4.79 -2.59 -63.61
CA SER A 3 -5.37 -2.46 -62.27
C SER A 3 -4.37 -1.76 -61.36
N LEU A 4 -4.74 -0.55 -60.95
CA LEU A 4 -4.00 0.32 -60.06
C LEU A 4 -4.20 -0.16 -58.60
N ILE A 5 -3.13 -0.58 -57.94
CA ILE A 5 -3.13 -0.97 -56.52
C ILE A 5 -3.21 0.31 -55.68
N PHE A 6 -4.31 0.49 -54.95
CA PHE A 6 -4.47 1.59 -53.99
C PHE A 6 -3.61 1.33 -52.75
N LEU A 7 -2.59 2.17 -52.56
CA LEU A 7 -1.72 2.18 -51.39
C LEU A 7 -2.39 3.06 -50.32
N VAL A 8 -2.89 2.43 -49.25
CA VAL A 8 -3.50 3.14 -48.10
C VAL A 8 -2.38 3.66 -47.21
N THR A 9 -2.09 4.95 -47.33
CA THR A 9 -1.14 5.66 -46.47
C THR A 9 -1.80 5.97 -45.13
N ILE A 10 -1.39 5.29 -44.07
CA ILE A 10 -1.80 5.59 -42.69
C ILE A 10 -1.07 6.88 -42.25
N ILE A 11 -1.80 7.98 -42.25
CA ILE A 11 -1.32 9.28 -41.75
C ILE A 11 -1.16 9.16 -40.23
N HIS A 12 0.10 9.24 -39.77
CA HIS A 12 0.41 9.41 -38.35
C HIS A 12 -0.03 10.81 -37.91
N PHE A 13 -1.08 10.89 -37.11
CA PHE A 13 -1.43 12.11 -36.39
C PHE A 13 -0.39 12.35 -35.29
N VAL A 14 0.58 13.21 -35.57
CA VAL A 14 1.48 13.76 -34.56
C VAL A 14 0.65 14.71 -33.71
N PHE A 15 0.42 14.36 -32.44
CA PHE A 15 -0.11 15.29 -31.44
C PHE A 15 0.83 16.51 -31.40
N ALA A 16 0.35 17.64 -31.91
CA ALA A 16 0.98 18.93 -31.69
C ALA A 16 0.89 19.23 -30.18
N ILE A 17 1.98 18.99 -29.46
CA ILE A 17 2.13 19.43 -28.06
C ILE A 17 2.08 20.96 -28.11
N ASN A 18 0.99 21.53 -27.62
CA ASN A 18 0.77 22.96 -27.52
C ASN A 18 1.91 23.57 -26.68
N LYS A 19 2.77 24.40 -27.30
CA LYS A 19 3.98 25.01 -26.70
C LYS A 19 3.69 26.18 -25.76
N ASN A 20 2.50 26.26 -25.19
CA ASN A 20 2.21 27.24 -24.16
C ASN A 20 2.34 26.54 -22.81
N PRO A 21 3.37 26.82 -22.00
CA PRO A 21 3.44 26.27 -20.65
C PRO A 21 2.20 26.77 -19.90
N GLY A 22 1.29 25.85 -19.59
CA GLY A 22 0.15 26.15 -18.74
C GLY A 22 0.65 26.77 -17.44
N HIS A 23 -0.12 27.70 -16.87
CA HIS A 23 0.16 28.35 -15.58
C HIS A 23 0.22 27.37 -14.39
N LEU A 24 -0.15 26.12 -14.62
CA LEU A 24 -0.07 25.03 -13.66
C LEU A 24 1.28 24.34 -13.78
N LYS A 25 2.01 24.27 -12.67
CA LYS A 25 3.15 23.36 -12.58
C LYS A 25 2.65 21.91 -12.67
N PRO A 26 3.43 20.97 -13.22
CA PRO A 26 3.07 19.56 -13.21
C PRO A 26 2.73 19.08 -11.80
N PHE A 27 1.73 18.22 -11.65
CA PHE A 27 1.44 17.57 -10.38
C PHE A 27 2.71 16.89 -9.84
N GLY A 28 3.02 17.10 -8.54
CA GLY A 28 4.23 16.56 -7.90
C GLY A 28 5.53 17.33 -8.15
N SER A 29 5.51 18.44 -8.89
CA SER A 29 6.69 19.29 -9.14
C SER A 29 7.16 20.10 -7.93
N VAL A 30 6.31 20.23 -6.91
CA VAL A 30 6.70 20.75 -5.61
C VAL A 30 7.04 19.53 -4.77
N GLY A 31 8.32 19.30 -4.50
CA GLY A 31 8.76 18.32 -3.51
C GLY A 31 8.27 18.79 -2.13
N SER A 32 7.02 18.50 -1.80
CA SER A 32 6.48 18.82 -0.49
C SER A 32 7.05 17.80 0.48
N LEU A 33 7.95 18.25 1.34
CA LEU A 33 8.15 17.59 2.63
C LEU A 33 6.78 17.59 3.31
N ILE A 34 6.14 16.44 3.36
CA ILE A 34 4.85 16.28 4.04
C ILE A 34 5.13 16.49 5.52
N ASN A 35 4.67 17.62 6.07
CA ASN A 35 4.76 17.87 7.50
C ASN A 35 3.70 17.02 8.21
N ILE A 36 4.14 15.96 8.88
CA ILE A 36 3.25 15.07 9.66
C ILE A 36 3.20 15.63 11.08
N LYS A 37 2.00 16.01 11.53
CA LYS A 37 1.81 16.49 12.89
C LYS A 37 1.68 15.31 13.86
N GLU A 38 2.60 15.23 14.81
CA GLU A 38 2.55 14.22 15.86
C GLU A 38 1.70 14.69 17.05
N LEU A 39 0.89 13.79 17.61
CA LEU A 39 0.05 14.00 18.79
C LEU A 39 0.43 12.95 19.83
N ASP A 40 0.86 13.36 21.02
CA ASP A 40 1.55 12.44 21.92
C ASP A 40 0.63 11.45 22.66
N GLN A 41 -0.54 11.89 23.14
CA GLN A 41 -1.29 11.14 24.16
C GLN A 41 -2.79 10.98 23.89
N GLU A 42 -3.32 11.58 22.82
CA GLU A 42 -4.76 11.50 22.55
C GLU A 42 -5.04 11.56 21.06
N TYR A 43 -5.92 10.66 20.61
CA TYR A 43 -6.48 10.74 19.29
C TYR A 43 -7.44 11.94 19.30
N PRO A 44 -7.42 12.82 18.29
CA PRO A 44 -8.29 13.97 18.29
C PRO A 44 -9.75 13.50 18.40
N THR A 45 -10.51 14.12 19.31
CA THR A 45 -11.97 13.98 19.32
C THR A 45 -12.51 14.20 17.91
N VAL A 46 -13.63 13.57 17.57
CA VAL A 46 -14.29 13.74 16.25
C VAL A 46 -14.41 15.21 15.86
N VAL A 47 -14.83 16.08 16.79
CA VAL A 47 -14.94 17.53 16.53
C VAL A 47 -13.59 18.15 16.14
N LYS A 48 -12.53 17.87 16.91
CA LYS A 48 -11.17 18.36 16.59
C LYS A 48 -10.67 17.82 15.25
N LEU A 49 -10.90 16.53 14.97
CA LEU A 49 -10.50 15.88 13.71
C LEU A 49 -11.13 16.61 12.51
N PHE A 50 -12.46 16.80 12.54
CA PHE A 50 -13.21 17.43 11.45
C PHE A 50 -13.01 18.95 11.35
N THR A 51 -12.66 19.63 12.44
CA THR A 51 -12.52 21.09 12.46
C THR A 51 -11.11 21.54 12.08
N TYR A 52 -10.07 20.80 12.51
CA TYR A 52 -8.69 21.29 12.43
C TYR A 52 -7.80 20.52 11.45
N TYR A 53 -8.02 19.21 11.30
CA TYR A 53 -7.09 18.35 10.57
C TYR A 53 -7.63 17.96 9.19
N LEU A 54 -8.88 17.49 9.11
CA LEU A 54 -9.48 17.05 7.86
C LEU A 54 -9.57 18.18 6.80
N PRO A 55 -10.02 19.41 7.12
CA PRO A 55 -10.14 20.47 6.11
C PRO A 55 -8.80 20.91 5.52
N LYS A 56 -7.71 20.72 6.26
CA LYS A 56 -6.36 21.09 5.83
C LYS A 56 -5.66 19.98 5.06
N SER A 57 -6.25 18.78 4.99
CA SER A 57 -5.62 17.58 4.43
C SER A 57 -4.23 17.33 5.04
N GLU A 58 -4.07 17.66 6.33
CA GLU A 58 -2.82 17.48 7.07
C GLU A 58 -2.76 16.06 7.64
N PRO A 59 -1.72 15.27 7.34
CA PRO A 59 -1.54 13.98 7.98
C PRO A 59 -1.17 14.16 9.45
N ILE A 60 -1.75 13.31 10.30
CA ILE A 60 -1.47 13.24 11.72
C ILE A 60 -0.94 11.87 12.10
N LEU A 61 -0.02 11.84 13.06
CA LEU A 61 0.44 10.62 13.72
C LEU A 61 0.08 10.72 15.20
N SER A 62 -0.86 9.90 15.66
CA SER A 62 -1.22 9.85 17.08
C SER A 62 -0.44 8.73 17.77
N ARG A 63 0.40 9.09 18.74
CA ARG A 63 1.17 8.16 19.55
C ARG A 63 0.32 7.68 20.74
N GLN A 64 0.71 6.54 21.32
CA GLN A 64 0.12 5.98 22.55
C GLN A 64 -1.37 5.59 22.50
N ILE A 65 -2.03 5.66 21.34
CA ILE A 65 -3.46 5.32 21.22
C ILE A 65 -3.74 3.84 21.41
N LEU A 66 -2.82 2.99 20.96
CA LEU A 66 -2.93 1.54 20.99
C LEU A 66 -2.14 0.91 22.16
N ILE A 67 -1.74 1.69 23.18
CA ILE A 67 -0.90 1.19 24.27
C ILE A 67 -1.58 0.09 25.11
N ASN A 68 -2.91 0.12 25.18
CA ASN A 68 -3.72 -0.88 25.88
C ASN A 68 -4.35 -1.90 24.90
N ASP A 69 -3.87 -1.94 23.66
CA ASP A 69 -4.35 -2.90 22.67
C ASP A 69 -3.64 -4.24 22.88
N ASP A 70 -4.41 -5.30 23.12
CA ASP A 70 -3.88 -6.63 23.40
C ASP A 70 -3.00 -7.17 22.25
N HIS A 71 -3.23 -6.72 21.01
CA HIS A 71 -2.46 -7.15 19.85
C HIS A 71 -0.99 -6.74 19.93
N TYR A 72 -0.64 -5.65 20.62
CA TYR A 72 0.77 -5.28 20.83
C TYR A 72 1.53 -6.35 21.61
N SER A 73 0.87 -6.97 22.59
CA SER A 73 1.47 -8.07 23.35
C SER A 73 1.53 -9.33 22.51
N ILE A 74 0.47 -9.66 21.77
CA ILE A 74 0.41 -10.89 20.96
C ILE A 74 1.45 -10.84 19.81
N TRP A 75 1.63 -9.68 19.19
CA TRP A 75 2.51 -9.47 18.02
C TRP A 75 3.96 -9.11 18.40
N GLU A 76 4.34 -9.25 19.68
CA GLU A 76 5.66 -8.87 20.17
C GLU A 76 6.79 -9.61 19.43
N THR A 77 6.58 -10.90 19.10
CA THR A 77 7.50 -11.69 18.27
C THR A 77 6.72 -12.69 17.43
N ASP A 78 7.29 -13.11 16.31
CA ASP A 78 6.71 -14.16 15.44
C ASP A 78 6.45 -15.45 16.21
N LYS A 79 7.39 -15.86 17.07
CA LYS A 79 7.23 -17.05 17.88
C LYS A 79 6.05 -16.94 18.86
N LYS A 80 5.85 -15.77 19.46
CA LYS A 80 4.72 -15.55 20.37
C LYS A 80 3.41 -15.55 19.59
N LEU A 81 3.38 -14.86 18.46
CA LEU A 81 2.25 -14.87 17.53
C LEU A 81 1.87 -16.29 17.12
N GLU A 82 2.86 -17.13 16.80
CA GLU A 82 2.67 -18.51 16.39
C GLU A 82 2.10 -19.41 17.52
N ASN A 83 2.58 -19.23 18.75
CA ASN A 83 2.19 -20.08 19.88
C ASN A 83 0.89 -19.63 20.54
N ASP A 84 0.68 -18.33 20.68
CA ASP A 84 -0.43 -17.77 21.45
C ASP A 84 -1.72 -17.71 20.61
N VAL A 85 -1.60 -17.73 19.28
CA VAL A 85 -2.75 -17.71 18.37
C VAL A 85 -3.04 -19.11 17.84
N TYR A 86 -3.99 -19.78 18.49
CA TYR A 86 -4.35 -21.17 18.17
C TYR A 86 -4.71 -21.35 16.68
N GLY A 87 -4.02 -22.29 16.03
CA GLY A 87 -4.27 -22.67 14.64
C GLY A 87 -3.74 -21.69 13.60
N LEU A 88 -3.07 -20.61 14.01
CA LEU A 88 -2.56 -19.60 13.08
C LEU A 88 -1.58 -20.19 12.08
N SER A 89 -0.56 -20.94 12.53
CA SER A 89 0.46 -21.54 11.64
C SER A 89 -0.13 -22.35 10.51
N ASN A 90 -1.25 -23.04 10.75
CA ASN A 90 -1.91 -23.92 9.78
C ASN A 90 -2.93 -23.19 8.90
N THR A 91 -3.13 -21.90 9.11
CA THR A 91 -4.11 -21.11 8.34
C THR A 91 -3.55 -20.83 6.95
N ASN A 92 -4.33 -21.21 5.92
CA ASN A 92 -3.98 -20.92 4.54
C ASN A 92 -4.17 -19.43 4.23
N ILE A 93 -3.14 -18.82 3.68
CA ILE A 93 -3.09 -17.40 3.33
C ILE A 93 -2.66 -17.22 1.88
N GLN A 94 -2.93 -16.04 1.33
CA GLN A 94 -2.42 -15.64 0.03
C GLN A 94 -1.38 -14.52 0.21
N VAL A 95 -0.18 -14.78 -0.32
CA VAL A 95 0.93 -13.82 -0.30
C VAL A 95 1.38 -13.48 -1.71
N GLU A 96 2.10 -12.38 -1.83
CA GLU A 96 2.70 -11.90 -3.05
C GLU A 96 4.21 -11.97 -2.95
N SER A 97 4.83 -12.65 -3.90
CA SER A 97 6.27 -12.72 -4.02
C SER A 97 6.77 -11.73 -5.08
N PHE A 98 7.84 -11.02 -4.71
CA PHE A 98 8.56 -10.09 -5.58
C PHE A 98 9.97 -10.59 -5.90
N LYS A 99 10.23 -11.90 -5.74
CA LYS A 99 11.55 -12.52 -6.01
C LYS A 99 11.95 -12.39 -7.49
N SER A 100 10.98 -12.25 -8.38
CA SER A 100 11.19 -12.02 -9.81
C SER A 100 10.69 -10.63 -10.22
N LYS A 101 11.03 -10.17 -11.44
CA LYS A 101 10.51 -8.91 -12.01
C LYS A 101 8.97 -8.87 -12.12
N GLN A 102 8.29 -10.00 -11.92
CA GLN A 102 6.84 -10.11 -11.94
C GLN A 102 6.31 -10.50 -10.56
N ARG A 103 5.23 -9.81 -10.15
CA ARG A 103 4.44 -10.13 -8.96
C ARG A 103 3.78 -11.48 -9.14
N GLN A 104 4.02 -12.40 -8.21
CA GLN A 104 3.43 -13.73 -8.22
C GLN A 104 2.59 -13.94 -6.96
N ARG A 105 1.36 -14.44 -7.13
CA ARG A 105 0.51 -14.84 -6.00
C ARG A 105 0.77 -16.29 -5.65
N ILE A 106 1.04 -16.54 -4.38
CA ILE A 106 1.37 -17.87 -3.84
C ILE A 106 0.40 -18.15 -2.70
N GLN A 107 -0.16 -19.35 -2.67
CA GLN A 107 -0.83 -19.86 -1.47
C GLN A 107 0.19 -20.61 -0.61
N MET A 108 0.16 -20.35 0.69
CA MET A 108 0.98 -21.03 1.69
C MET A 108 0.27 -20.96 3.03
N THR A 109 0.76 -21.72 4.00
CA THR A 109 0.33 -21.59 5.39
C THR A 109 0.99 -20.38 6.05
N PHE A 110 0.40 -19.87 7.13
CA PHE A 110 0.98 -18.76 7.88
C PHE A 110 2.35 -19.13 8.48
N GLY A 111 2.53 -20.36 8.94
CA GLY A 111 3.82 -20.84 9.45
C GLY A 111 4.91 -20.82 8.37
N GLU A 112 4.59 -21.32 7.17
CA GLU A 112 5.51 -21.23 6.02
C GLU A 112 5.85 -19.79 5.64
N PHE A 113 4.92 -18.84 5.83
CA PHE A 113 5.20 -17.43 5.64
C PHE A 113 6.18 -16.91 6.68
N LEU A 114 5.96 -17.17 7.97
CA LEU A 114 6.86 -16.76 9.06
C LEU A 114 8.30 -17.27 8.83
N ASP A 115 8.46 -18.50 8.34
CA ASP A 115 9.78 -19.08 8.07
C ASP A 115 10.57 -18.40 6.93
N ARG A 116 9.84 -17.74 6.02
CA ARG A 116 10.36 -17.29 4.72
C ARG A 116 10.41 -15.78 4.56
N TYR A 117 9.51 -15.01 5.18
CA TYR A 117 9.35 -13.59 4.89
C TYR A 117 10.58 -12.74 5.30
N GLU A 118 11.39 -13.22 6.26
CA GLU A 118 12.67 -12.58 6.59
C GLU A 118 13.72 -12.72 5.46
N LYS A 119 13.60 -13.75 4.63
CA LYS A 119 14.59 -14.14 3.60
C LYS A 119 14.10 -13.86 2.18
N GLU A 120 12.79 -13.73 2.01
CA GLU A 120 12.13 -13.58 0.73
C GLU A 120 11.22 -12.35 0.73
N PRO A 121 11.13 -11.59 -0.38
CA PRO A 121 10.24 -10.44 -0.45
C PRO A 121 8.80 -10.92 -0.62
N LEU A 122 8.15 -11.25 0.50
CA LEU A 122 6.79 -11.73 0.61
C LEU A 122 5.92 -10.67 1.31
N LEU A 123 4.73 -10.41 0.78
CA LEU A 123 3.74 -9.51 1.41
C LEU A 123 2.37 -10.18 1.45
N PHE A 124 1.57 -9.89 2.48
CA PHE A 124 0.17 -10.31 2.48
C PHE A 124 -0.59 -9.68 1.31
N ALA A 125 -1.31 -10.52 0.57
CA ALA A 125 -2.13 -10.07 -0.55
C ALA A 125 -3.57 -9.80 -0.09
N GLN A 126 -4.23 -10.87 0.38
CA GLN A 126 -5.64 -10.96 0.73
C GLN A 126 -5.84 -12.14 1.69
N ASN A 127 -7.00 -12.20 2.36
CA ASN A 127 -7.36 -13.24 3.33
C ASN A 127 -6.40 -13.30 4.53
N ILE A 128 -6.10 -12.13 5.12
CA ILE A 128 -5.45 -12.06 6.42
C ILE A 128 -6.35 -12.80 7.41
N PRO A 129 -5.85 -13.77 8.19
CA PRO A 129 -6.63 -14.48 9.19
C PRO A 129 -7.39 -13.50 10.08
N THR A 130 -8.67 -13.74 10.35
CA THR A 130 -9.50 -12.83 11.18
C THR A 130 -8.97 -12.67 12.59
N VAL A 131 -8.19 -13.63 13.08
CA VAL A 131 -7.51 -13.55 14.38
C VAL A 131 -6.35 -12.54 14.40
N LEU A 132 -5.98 -12.00 13.23
CA LEU A 132 -4.98 -10.94 13.05
C LEU A 132 -5.61 -9.61 12.59
N GLN A 133 -6.94 -9.50 12.58
CA GLN A 133 -7.67 -8.28 12.19
C GLN A 133 -8.29 -7.62 13.43
#